data_AF-A0ABD1ATH7-F1
#
_entry.id   AF-A0ABD1ATH7-F1
#
_cell.length_a   1.000
_cell.length_b   1.000
_cell.length_c   1.000
_cell.angle_alpha   90.00
_cell.angle_beta   90.00
_cell.angle_gamma   90.00
#
_symmetry.space_group_name_H-M   'P 1'
#
loop_
_entity.id
_entity.type
_entity.pdbx_description
1 polymer ?
#
loop_
_entity_poly.entity_id
_entity_poly.type
_entity_poly.pdbx_seq_one_letter_code
_entity_poly.pdbx_strand_id
1 'polypeptide(L)'
;MKKRTVYAWGSAIIIFIILMIVTPTIPQSQAYHNFADQRSFFGIPNALNVISNFPFLIIGLIGLILCYYPDDYFRFSLRGEKVGWTCFYIGVAAVAFGSSYYHLHPDDATLLWDRLPMTIAFTSIMAIFVIERIDEHKGTYSIVPLLLAGLVSILYWRFFDDLRPYALVQFGPCLVIPLMAILLPPMYTHSTYWLWAAGFYLLAKVEEAADKPIYSWTHHILSGHSLKHLCAAMVPVFLTLMLAKRTVQTERVSLYTIWKRSRGKGSEEESFECNYSNIAVEETR
;
A
#
# COMPACT_ATOMS: atom_id res chain seq x y z
N MET A 1 -1.39 27.76 8.73
CA MET A 1 -1.26 26.31 8.40
C MET A 1 0.16 25.86 8.01
N LYS A 2 1.00 26.66 7.31
CA LYS A 2 2.38 26.26 6.90
C LYS A 2 3.31 25.80 8.05
N LYS A 3 3.35 26.52 9.18
CA LYS A 3 4.24 26.18 10.31
C LYS A 3 3.95 24.82 10.94
N ARG A 4 2.67 24.48 11.17
CA ARG A 4 2.25 23.20 11.77
C ARG A 4 2.67 21.99 10.93
N THR A 5 2.54 22.08 9.60
CA THR A 5 3.00 21.03 8.69
C THR A 5 4.52 20.86 8.73
N VAL A 6 5.28 21.95 8.74
CA VAL A 6 6.75 21.89 8.86
C VAL A 6 7.18 21.25 10.19
N TYR A 7 6.52 21.61 11.31
CA TYR A 7 6.79 20.98 12.60
C TYR A 7 6.47 19.48 12.60
N ALA A 8 5.35 19.07 11.98
CA ALA A 8 4.98 17.65 11.90
C ALA A 8 6.00 16.82 11.10
N TRP A 9 6.44 17.31 9.93
CA TRP A 9 7.49 16.66 9.15
C TRP A 9 8.83 16.66 9.88
N GLY A 10 9.22 17.78 10.49
CA GLY A 10 10.42 17.88 11.31
C GLY A 10 10.42 16.91 12.48
N SER A 11 9.30 16.80 13.21
CA SER A 11 9.16 15.83 14.30
C SER A 11 9.22 14.39 13.82
N ALA A 12 8.59 14.06 12.69
CA ALA A 12 8.63 12.71 12.14
C ALA A 12 10.06 12.30 11.75
N ILE A 13 10.82 13.21 11.14
CA ILE A 13 12.23 12.99 10.80
C ILE A 13 13.08 12.83 12.06
N ILE A 14 12.90 13.68 13.07
CA ILE A 14 13.64 13.57 14.34
C ILE A 14 13.33 12.25 15.04
N ILE A 15 12.05 11.87 15.12
CA ILE A 15 11.64 10.58 15.71
C ILE A 15 12.28 9.42 14.94
N PHE A 16 12.26 9.47 13.60
CA PHE A 16 12.90 8.44 12.79
C PHE A 16 14.42 8.34 13.03
N ILE A 17 15.12 9.48 13.12
CA ILE A 17 16.56 9.51 13.42
C ILE A 17 16.82 8.94 14.82
N ILE A 18 16.04 9.33 15.83
CA ILE A 18 16.15 8.78 17.18
C ILE A 18 15.93 7.27 17.17
N LEU A 19 14.92 6.77 16.46
CA LEU A 19 14.68 5.33 16.30
C LEU A 19 15.88 4.63 15.64
N MET A 20 16.49 5.23 14.62
CA MET A 20 17.68 4.68 13.95
C MET A 20 18.91 4.62 14.88
N ILE A 21 19.03 5.54 15.83
CA ILE A 21 20.14 5.58 16.81
C ILE A 21 19.90 4.61 17.97
N VAL A 22 18.67 4.54 18.48
CA VAL A 22 18.35 3.83 19.72
C VAL A 22 18.05 2.34 19.48
N THR A 23 17.51 1.99 18.32
CA THR A 23 17.25 0.58 17.99
C THR A 23 18.48 -0.07 17.35
N PRO A 24 18.72 -1.37 17.55
CA PRO A 24 19.74 -2.09 16.80
C PRO A 24 19.38 -2.15 15.31
N THR A 25 20.40 -2.25 14.45
CA THR A 25 20.23 -2.52 13.02
C THR A 25 19.49 -3.83 12.83
N ILE A 26 18.63 -3.89 11.82
CA ILE A 26 17.90 -5.13 11.47
C ILE A 26 18.52 -5.70 10.19
N PRO A 27 19.46 -6.66 10.29
CA PRO A 27 20.10 -7.26 9.12
C PRO A 27 19.15 -8.15 8.35
N GLN A 28 19.45 -8.38 7.08
CA GLN A 28 18.73 -9.33 6.26
C GLN A 28 19.08 -10.75 6.67
N SER A 29 18.12 -11.43 7.30
CA SER A 29 18.25 -12.84 7.59
C SER A 29 18.34 -13.65 6.29
N GLN A 30 19.39 -14.45 6.15
CA GLN A 30 19.56 -15.36 5.01
C GLN A 30 18.53 -16.50 5.01
N ALA A 31 17.95 -16.80 6.18
CA ALA A 31 16.83 -17.74 6.27
C ALA A 31 15.56 -17.23 5.55
N TYR A 32 15.48 -15.93 5.24
CA TYR A 32 14.39 -15.34 4.46
C TYR A 32 14.31 -15.90 3.02
N HIS A 33 15.42 -16.40 2.47
CA HIS A 33 15.45 -17.03 1.15
C HIS A 33 15.02 -18.50 1.17
N ASN A 34 14.88 -19.10 2.36
CA ASN A 34 14.61 -20.52 2.52
C ASN A 34 13.10 -20.80 2.63
N PHE A 35 12.42 -20.80 1.48
CA PHE A 35 10.98 -21.09 1.38
C PHE A 35 10.63 -22.52 1.75
N ALA A 36 9.41 -22.73 2.24
CA ALA A 36 8.87 -24.04 2.56
C ALA A 36 8.66 -24.91 1.31
N ASP A 37 8.08 -24.33 0.25
CA ASP A 37 7.91 -25.01 -1.04
C ASP A 37 9.03 -24.62 -2.00
N GLN A 38 9.88 -25.61 -2.29
CA GLN A 38 11.00 -25.51 -3.22
C GLN A 38 10.82 -26.39 -4.46
N ARG A 39 9.60 -26.92 -4.67
CA ARG A 39 9.33 -27.84 -5.79
C ARG A 39 9.51 -27.12 -7.12
N SER A 40 9.98 -27.90 -8.08
CA SER A 40 10.08 -27.48 -9.48
C SER A 40 8.92 -28.06 -10.27
N PHE A 41 8.26 -27.21 -11.08
CA PHE A 41 7.26 -27.62 -12.05
C PHE A 41 7.68 -27.10 -13.43
N PHE A 42 7.63 -27.97 -14.45
CA PHE A 42 8.01 -27.63 -15.83
C PHE A 42 9.39 -26.95 -15.97
N GLY A 43 10.35 -27.33 -15.11
CA GLY A 43 11.70 -26.76 -15.10
C GLY A 43 11.85 -25.41 -14.37
N ILE A 44 10.77 -24.89 -13.80
CA ILE A 44 10.77 -23.63 -13.02
C ILE A 44 11.06 -23.98 -11.54
N PRO A 45 12.17 -23.54 -10.94
CA PRO A 45 12.41 -23.72 -9.50
C PRO A 45 11.45 -22.86 -8.68
N ASN A 46 11.11 -23.31 -7.45
CA ASN A 46 10.15 -22.62 -6.56
C ASN A 46 8.84 -22.25 -7.29
N ALA A 47 8.36 -23.14 -8.16
CA ALA A 47 7.42 -22.79 -9.22
C ALA A 47 6.13 -22.14 -8.72
N LEU A 48 5.56 -22.60 -7.59
CA LEU A 48 4.36 -21.97 -7.04
C LEU A 48 4.61 -20.57 -6.50
N ASN A 49 5.81 -20.28 -5.97
CA ASN A 49 6.18 -18.93 -5.55
C ASN A 49 6.38 -18.00 -6.75
N VAL A 50 6.85 -18.52 -7.89
CA VAL A 50 6.97 -17.76 -9.15
C VAL A 50 5.58 -17.49 -9.75
N ILE A 51 4.79 -18.54 -10.00
CA ILE A 51 3.51 -18.46 -10.71
C ILE A 51 2.47 -17.64 -9.94
N SER A 52 2.47 -17.72 -8.61
CA SER A 52 1.53 -16.97 -7.76
C SER A 52 1.70 -15.44 -7.83
N ASN A 53 2.73 -14.93 -8.50
CA ASN A 53 2.88 -13.50 -8.79
C ASN A 53 2.08 -13.01 -10.01
N PHE A 54 1.62 -13.92 -10.87
CA PHE A 54 0.87 -13.58 -12.09
C PHE A 54 -0.38 -12.71 -11.85
N PRO A 55 -1.17 -12.91 -10.76
CA PRO A 55 -2.29 -12.03 -10.45
C PRO A 55 -1.91 -10.54 -10.29
N PHE A 56 -0.71 -10.22 -9.80
CA PHE A 56 -0.24 -8.83 -9.73
C PHE A 56 -0.11 -8.21 -11.11
N LEU A 57 0.37 -8.96 -12.11
CA LEU A 57 0.48 -8.47 -13.48
C LEU A 57 -0.92 -8.16 -14.04
N ILE A 58 -1.86 -9.09 -13.87
CA ILE A 58 -3.24 -8.92 -14.37
C ILE A 58 -3.86 -7.65 -13.78
N ILE A 59 -3.88 -7.53 -12.45
CA ILE A 59 -4.55 -6.40 -11.81
C ILE A 59 -3.79 -5.08 -12.01
N GLY A 60 -2.47 -5.13 -12.08
CA GLY A 60 -1.63 -3.97 -12.41
C GLY A 60 -1.94 -3.43 -13.80
N LEU A 61 -2.02 -4.30 -14.82
CA LEU A 61 -2.37 -3.90 -16.18
C LEU A 61 -3.81 -3.41 -16.31
N ILE A 62 -4.77 -4.11 -15.69
CA ILE A 62 -6.18 -3.66 -15.67
C ILE A 62 -6.27 -2.27 -15.06
N GLY A 63 -5.64 -2.05 -13.90
CA GLY A 63 -5.62 -0.74 -13.24
C GLY A 63 -5.01 0.35 -14.11
N LEU A 64 -3.88 0.08 -14.77
CA LEU A 64 -3.25 1.03 -15.69
C LEU A 64 -4.17 1.37 -16.87
N ILE A 65 -4.78 0.38 -17.51
CA ILE A 65 -5.70 0.62 -18.61
C ILE A 65 -6.86 1.49 -18.15
N LEU A 66 -7.46 1.17 -17.01
CA LEU A 66 -8.58 1.91 -16.45
C LEU A 66 -8.22 3.34 -16.01
N CYS A 67 -6.98 3.61 -15.58
CA CYS A 67 -6.50 4.96 -15.28
C CYS A 67 -6.50 5.90 -16.50
N TYR A 68 -6.40 5.33 -17.71
CA TYR A 68 -6.34 6.09 -18.98
C TYR A 68 -7.51 5.78 -19.91
N TYR A 69 -8.52 5.07 -19.41
CA TYR A 69 -9.71 4.75 -20.19
C TYR A 69 -10.51 6.04 -20.49
N PRO A 70 -11.20 6.11 -21.65
CA PRO A 70 -12.06 7.24 -21.98
C PRO A 70 -13.08 7.58 -20.88
N ASP A 71 -13.49 8.84 -20.83
CA ASP A 71 -14.48 9.38 -19.88
C ASP A 71 -14.07 9.27 -18.39
N ASP A 72 -12.77 9.09 -18.14
CA ASP A 72 -12.17 9.00 -16.81
C ASP A 72 -12.90 8.01 -15.90
N TYR A 73 -12.81 6.72 -16.25
CA TYR A 73 -13.51 5.62 -15.58
C TYR A 73 -13.39 5.62 -14.04
N PHE A 74 -12.21 5.97 -13.51
CA PHE A 74 -11.95 6.06 -12.07
C PHE A 74 -12.32 7.40 -11.43
N ARG A 75 -12.83 8.34 -12.22
CA ARG A 75 -13.34 9.66 -11.80
C ARG A 75 -12.31 10.40 -10.95
N PHE A 76 -11.08 10.52 -11.44
CA PHE A 76 -10.04 11.31 -10.80
C PHE A 76 -10.45 12.78 -10.81
N SER A 77 -10.66 13.35 -9.63
CA SER A 77 -10.97 14.78 -9.55
C SER A 77 -9.70 15.62 -9.66
N LEU A 78 -8.54 15.03 -9.35
CA LEU A 78 -7.27 15.75 -9.23
C LEU A 78 -6.17 15.09 -10.06
N ARG A 79 -5.33 15.91 -10.71
CA ARG A 79 -4.19 15.41 -11.52
C ARG A 79 -3.21 14.57 -10.68
N GLY A 80 -3.02 14.94 -9.42
CA GLY A 80 -2.15 14.22 -8.49
C GLY A 80 -2.62 12.79 -8.22
N GLU A 81 -3.94 12.56 -8.13
CA GLU A 81 -4.48 11.20 -7.97
C GLU A 81 -4.12 10.34 -9.17
N LYS A 82 -4.34 10.83 -10.40
CA LYS A 82 -4.05 10.08 -11.61
C LYS A 82 -2.58 9.67 -11.69
N VAL A 83 -1.67 10.59 -11.35
CA VAL A 83 -0.22 10.30 -11.29
C VAL A 83 0.07 9.26 -10.20
N GLY A 84 -0.44 9.45 -8.98
CA GLY A 84 -0.23 8.52 -7.87
C GLY A 84 -0.75 7.11 -8.17
N TRP A 85 -1.96 6.99 -8.72
CA TRP A 85 -2.55 5.70 -9.08
C TRP A 85 -1.83 5.04 -10.24
N THR A 86 -1.35 5.82 -11.22
CA THR A 86 -0.47 5.30 -12.27
C THR A 86 0.80 4.71 -11.68
N CYS A 87 1.50 5.44 -10.81
CA CYS A 87 2.70 4.92 -10.15
C CYS A 87 2.41 3.66 -9.31
N PHE A 88 1.28 3.63 -8.60
CA PHE A 88 0.84 2.45 -7.87
C PHE A 88 0.68 1.23 -8.78
N TYR A 89 -0.10 1.34 -9.85
CA TYR A 89 -0.36 0.20 -10.73
C TYR A 89 0.88 -0.21 -11.57
N ILE A 90 1.77 0.73 -11.91
CA ILE A 90 3.10 0.39 -12.47
C ILE A 90 3.89 -0.44 -11.46
N GLY A 91 3.93 0.00 -10.20
CA GLY A 91 4.58 -0.75 -9.11
C GLY A 91 4.01 -2.15 -8.97
N VAL A 92 2.68 -2.29 -8.91
CA VAL A 92 1.98 -3.58 -8.82
C VAL A 92 2.29 -4.49 -10.01
N ALA A 93 2.23 -3.99 -11.25
CA ALA A 93 2.57 -4.78 -12.42
C ALA A 93 4.06 -5.21 -12.40
N ALA A 94 4.95 -4.32 -11.96
CA ALA A 94 6.38 -4.59 -11.85
C ALA A 94 6.71 -5.59 -10.73
N VAL A 95 5.92 -5.69 -9.65
CA VAL A 95 6.07 -6.73 -8.61
C VAL A 95 6.02 -8.11 -9.25
N ALA A 96 5.17 -8.33 -10.26
CA ALA A 96 5.06 -9.63 -10.89
C ALA A 96 6.40 -10.11 -11.47
N PHE A 97 7.17 -9.20 -12.07
CA PHE A 97 8.49 -9.51 -12.64
C PHE A 97 9.58 -9.56 -11.59
N GLY A 98 9.64 -8.56 -10.70
CA GLY A 98 10.64 -8.46 -9.64
C GLY A 98 10.59 -9.65 -8.67
N SER A 99 9.39 -9.96 -8.18
CA SER A 99 9.15 -11.09 -7.27
C SER A 99 9.40 -12.43 -7.96
N SER A 100 8.96 -12.59 -9.21
CA SER A 100 9.26 -13.82 -9.97
C SER A 100 10.75 -14.03 -10.16
N TYR A 101 11.51 -12.97 -10.48
CA TYR A 101 12.96 -13.05 -10.64
C TYR A 101 13.65 -13.46 -9.32
N TYR A 102 13.23 -12.86 -8.21
CA TYR A 102 13.67 -13.26 -6.86
C TYR A 102 13.38 -14.73 -6.59
N HIS A 103 12.17 -15.22 -6.86
CA HIS A 103 11.81 -16.61 -6.58
C HIS A 103 12.48 -17.62 -7.50
N LEU A 104 12.88 -17.24 -8.71
CA LEU A 104 13.69 -18.10 -9.57
C LEU A 104 15.09 -18.34 -8.99
N HIS A 105 15.71 -17.30 -8.40
CA HIS A 105 17.06 -17.37 -7.83
C HIS A 105 17.11 -16.58 -6.51
N PRO A 106 16.67 -17.16 -5.38
CA PRO A 106 16.51 -16.42 -4.13
C PRO A 106 17.85 -16.01 -3.51
N ASP A 107 18.15 -14.71 -3.54
CA ASP A 107 19.27 -14.09 -2.85
C ASP A 107 19.01 -12.60 -2.61
N ASP A 108 19.92 -11.91 -1.91
CA ASP A 108 19.77 -10.48 -1.60
C ASP A 108 19.81 -9.56 -2.83
N ALA A 109 20.51 -9.95 -3.89
CA ALA A 109 20.60 -9.16 -5.11
C ALA A 109 19.29 -9.24 -5.91
N THR A 110 18.69 -10.42 -6.01
CA THR A 110 17.40 -10.61 -6.67
C THR A 110 16.24 -10.10 -5.80
N LEU A 111 16.35 -10.15 -4.47
CA LEU A 111 15.38 -9.57 -3.53
C LEU A 111 15.24 -8.06 -3.66
N LEU A 112 16.30 -7.36 -4.07
CA LEU A 112 16.22 -5.92 -4.40
C LEU A 112 15.14 -5.66 -5.46
N TRP A 113 15.06 -6.52 -6.48
CA TRP A 113 14.14 -6.37 -7.59
C TRP A 113 12.70 -6.71 -7.20
N ASP A 114 12.49 -7.55 -6.19
CA ASP A 114 11.17 -7.77 -5.59
C ASP A 114 10.73 -6.53 -4.77
N ARG A 115 11.63 -5.99 -3.95
CA ARG A 115 11.33 -4.87 -3.05
C ARG A 115 11.12 -3.53 -3.75
N LEU A 116 11.85 -3.26 -4.82
CA LEU A 116 11.79 -1.98 -5.52
C LEU A 116 10.36 -1.66 -6.02
N PRO A 117 9.69 -2.52 -6.82
CA PRO A 117 8.31 -2.33 -7.22
C PRO A 117 7.33 -2.19 -6.05
N MET A 118 7.53 -2.97 -4.98
CA MET A 118 6.72 -2.86 -3.76
C MET A 118 6.84 -1.47 -3.12
N THR A 119 8.05 -0.92 -3.00
CA THR A 119 8.23 0.43 -2.44
C THR A 119 7.56 1.51 -3.28
N ILE A 120 7.60 1.40 -4.62
CA ILE A 120 6.88 2.30 -5.52
C ILE A 120 5.38 2.24 -5.21
N ALA A 121 4.81 1.03 -5.08
CA ALA A 121 3.39 0.85 -4.79
C ALA A 121 2.99 1.45 -3.42
N PHE A 122 3.73 1.14 -2.36
CA PHE A 122 3.43 1.63 -0.99
C PHE A 122 3.53 3.15 -0.87
N THR A 123 4.59 3.73 -1.41
CA THR A 123 4.82 5.18 -1.35
C THR A 123 3.82 5.95 -2.20
N SER A 124 3.41 5.38 -3.35
CA SER A 124 2.36 5.94 -4.20
C SER A 124 1.00 5.94 -3.49
N ILE A 125 0.60 4.82 -2.88
CA ILE A 125 -0.64 4.78 -2.09
C ILE A 125 -0.60 5.78 -0.94
N MET A 126 0.51 5.88 -0.22
CA MET A 126 0.64 6.86 0.87
C MET A 126 0.42 8.29 0.35
N ALA A 127 1.01 8.65 -0.80
CA ALA A 127 0.82 9.95 -1.41
C ALA A 127 -0.64 10.19 -1.80
N ILE A 128 -1.28 9.22 -2.48
CA ILE A 128 -2.73 9.27 -2.81
C ILE A 128 -3.55 9.50 -1.55
N PHE A 129 -3.26 8.78 -0.47
CA PHE A 129 -4.02 8.87 0.75
C PHE A 129 -3.90 10.27 1.40
N VAL A 130 -2.74 10.91 1.30
CA VAL A 130 -2.54 12.31 1.69
C VAL A 130 -3.36 13.27 0.81
N ILE A 131 -3.42 13.03 -0.51
CA ILE A 131 -4.24 13.79 -1.46
C ILE A 131 -5.72 13.70 -1.06
N GLU A 132 -6.23 12.49 -0.82
CA GLU A 132 -7.65 12.24 -0.57
C GLU A 132 -8.12 12.66 0.83
N ARG A 133 -7.22 12.71 1.84
CA ARG A 133 -7.61 12.90 3.26
C ARG A 133 -7.10 14.16 3.92
N ILE A 134 -6.02 14.74 3.42
CA ILE A 134 -5.37 15.87 4.07
C ILE A 134 -5.46 17.10 3.18
N ASP A 135 -4.82 17.07 2.02
CA ASP A 135 -4.63 18.24 1.16
C ASP A 135 -4.13 17.81 -0.22
N GLU A 136 -4.82 18.25 -1.27
CA GLU A 136 -4.50 17.94 -2.66
C GLU A 136 -3.08 18.36 -3.03
N HIS A 137 -2.72 19.61 -2.76
CA HIS A 137 -1.46 20.18 -3.22
C HIS A 137 -0.30 19.51 -2.51
N LYS A 138 -0.37 19.39 -1.17
CA LYS A 138 0.68 18.74 -0.38
C LYS A 138 0.81 17.26 -0.74
N GLY A 139 -0.29 16.57 -1.00
CA GLY A 139 -0.26 15.18 -1.43
C GLY A 139 0.33 15.00 -2.82
N THR A 140 0.03 15.91 -3.76
CA THR A 140 0.63 15.87 -5.10
C THR A 140 2.13 16.12 -5.04
N TYR A 141 2.57 17.12 -4.25
CA TYR A 141 3.99 17.39 -4.04
C TYR A 141 4.72 16.30 -3.25
N SER A 142 4.01 15.48 -2.46
CA SER A 142 4.63 14.40 -1.69
C SER A 142 4.93 13.14 -2.51
N ILE A 143 4.35 12.97 -3.70
CA ILE A 143 4.58 11.80 -4.57
C ILE A 143 6.08 11.60 -4.83
N VAL A 144 6.77 12.64 -5.32
CA VAL A 144 8.20 12.53 -5.67
C VAL A 144 9.08 12.27 -4.43
N PRO A 145 8.98 13.04 -3.34
CA PRO A 145 9.72 12.76 -2.11
C PRO A 145 9.46 11.36 -1.54
N LEU A 146 8.22 10.88 -1.56
CA LEU A 146 7.88 9.55 -1.03
C LEU A 146 8.46 8.44 -1.91
N LEU A 147 8.38 8.55 -3.24
CA LEU A 147 9.01 7.61 -4.16
C LEU A 147 10.54 7.57 -3.97
N LEU A 148 11.17 8.74 -3.83
CA LEU A 148 12.60 8.83 -3.52
C LEU A 148 12.94 8.22 -2.16
N ALA A 149 12.12 8.44 -1.13
CA ALA A 149 12.29 7.80 0.17
C ALA A 149 12.18 6.28 0.07
N GLY A 150 11.26 5.76 -0.74
CA GLY A 150 11.16 4.33 -1.06
C GLY A 150 12.44 3.79 -1.69
N LEU A 151 12.94 4.44 -2.74
CA LEU A 151 14.19 4.08 -3.41
C LEU A 151 15.41 4.14 -2.47
N VAL A 152 15.54 5.22 -1.70
CA VAL A 152 16.63 5.38 -0.74
C VAL A 152 16.55 4.30 0.34
N SER A 153 15.35 3.92 0.79
CA SER A 153 15.19 2.89 1.82
C SER A 153 15.73 1.51 1.40
N ILE A 154 15.53 1.12 0.14
CA ILE A 154 16.02 -0.16 -0.37
C ILE A 154 17.52 -0.12 -0.69
N LEU A 155 18.02 1.02 -1.20
CA LEU A 155 19.45 1.19 -1.47
C LEU A 155 20.22 1.20 -0.16
N TYR A 156 19.69 1.89 0.85
CA TYR A 156 20.25 1.89 2.19
C TYR A 156 20.33 0.48 2.75
N TRP A 157 19.25 -0.31 2.66
CA TRP A 157 19.31 -1.72 3.03
C TRP A 157 20.39 -2.48 2.25
N ARG A 158 20.50 -2.28 0.93
CA ARG A 158 21.47 -2.99 0.10
C ARG A 158 22.94 -2.69 0.45
N PHE A 159 23.25 -1.47 0.87
CA PHE A 159 24.62 -1.06 1.19
C PHE A 159 24.99 -1.25 2.66
N PHE A 160 24.05 -1.08 3.57
CA PHE A 160 24.29 -1.08 5.02
C PHE A 160 23.73 -2.29 5.76
N ASP A 161 23.05 -3.21 5.04
CA ASP A 161 22.37 -4.38 5.59
C ASP A 161 21.46 -4.01 6.79
N ASP A 162 20.63 -2.99 6.59
CA ASP A 162 19.71 -2.51 7.62
C ASP A 162 18.32 -2.23 7.04
N LEU A 163 17.36 -3.06 7.46
CA LEU A 163 15.99 -3.08 6.96
C LEU A 163 15.10 -1.99 7.56
N ARG A 164 15.51 -1.28 8.62
CA ARG A 164 14.62 -0.37 9.34
C ARG A 164 13.95 0.70 8.46
N PRO A 165 14.65 1.39 7.54
CA PRO A 165 14.00 2.35 6.64
C PRO A 165 12.99 1.68 5.71
N TYR A 166 13.33 0.50 5.16
CA TYR A 166 12.44 -0.26 4.30
C TYR A 166 11.22 -0.78 5.06
N ALA A 167 11.40 -1.24 6.30
CA ALA A 167 10.32 -1.68 7.18
C ALA A 167 9.33 -0.54 7.45
N LEU A 168 9.80 0.70 7.61
CA LEU A 168 8.92 1.86 7.72
C LEU A 168 8.10 2.09 6.43
N VAL A 169 8.72 1.97 5.26
CA VAL A 169 8.03 2.10 3.96
C VAL A 169 7.01 0.98 3.77
N GLN A 170 7.33 -0.24 4.21
CA GLN A 170 6.48 -1.42 4.05
C GLN A 170 5.31 -1.44 5.03
N PHE A 171 5.56 -1.21 6.33
CA PHE A 171 4.55 -1.36 7.39
C PHE A 171 3.89 -0.04 7.79
N GLY A 172 4.53 1.10 7.55
CA GLY A 172 3.98 2.42 7.84
C GLY A 172 2.59 2.65 7.21
N PRO A 173 2.43 2.41 5.89
CA PRO A 173 1.12 2.50 5.23
C PRO A 173 0.06 1.59 5.86
N CYS A 174 0.42 0.37 6.26
CA CYS A 174 -0.51 -0.59 6.85
C CYS A 174 -1.10 -0.13 8.18
N LEU A 175 -0.38 0.71 8.92
CA LEU A 175 -0.85 1.29 10.17
C LEU A 175 -1.56 2.64 9.95
N VAL A 176 -0.93 3.51 9.17
CA VAL A 176 -1.37 4.90 8.98
C VAL A 176 -2.67 4.97 8.17
N ILE A 177 -2.80 4.16 7.11
CA ILE A 177 -3.97 4.19 6.23
C ILE A 177 -5.24 3.79 6.97
N PRO A 178 -5.32 2.66 7.71
CA PRO A 178 -6.51 2.32 8.48
C PRO A 178 -6.85 3.36 9.54
N LEU A 179 -5.84 3.84 10.27
CA LEU A 179 -6.03 4.84 11.32
C LEU A 179 -6.66 6.11 10.74
N MET A 180 -6.08 6.63 9.67
CA MET A 180 -6.60 7.83 9.01
C MET A 180 -7.93 7.57 8.28
N ALA A 181 -8.15 6.38 7.70
CA ALA A 181 -9.44 6.02 7.09
C ALA A 181 -10.59 6.02 8.10
N ILE A 182 -10.29 5.66 9.36
CA ILE A 182 -11.27 5.67 10.46
C ILE A 182 -11.50 7.10 10.98
N LEU A 183 -10.41 7.85 11.19
CA LEU A 183 -10.44 9.14 11.88
C LEU A 183 -10.75 10.34 10.97
N LEU A 184 -10.34 10.30 9.70
CA LEU A 184 -10.45 11.44 8.78
C LEU A 184 -11.62 11.23 7.80
N PRO A 185 -12.43 12.28 7.56
CA PRO A 185 -13.53 12.19 6.61
C PRO A 185 -12.99 11.95 5.19
N PRO A 186 -13.61 11.03 4.42
CA PRO A 186 -13.19 10.76 3.05
C PRO A 186 -13.63 11.85 2.07
N MET A 187 -12.83 12.05 1.01
CA MET A 187 -13.24 12.79 -0.19
C MET A 187 -14.21 11.98 -1.07
N TYR A 188 -14.10 10.65 -1.05
CA TYR A 188 -14.85 9.73 -1.91
C TYR A 188 -15.67 8.71 -1.12
N THR A 189 -16.76 8.22 -1.71
CA THR A 189 -17.51 7.08 -1.18
C THR A 189 -16.64 5.81 -1.09
N HIS A 190 -17.15 4.76 -0.43
CA HIS A 190 -16.49 3.44 -0.36
C HIS A 190 -15.14 3.42 0.37
N SER A 191 -14.92 4.35 1.31
CA SER A 191 -13.72 4.40 2.17
C SER A 191 -13.41 3.11 2.94
N THR A 192 -14.40 2.22 3.13
CA THR A 192 -14.22 0.92 3.80
C THR A 192 -13.31 -0.03 3.02
N TYR A 193 -13.15 0.15 1.71
CA TYR A 193 -12.23 -0.66 0.90
C TYR A 193 -10.76 -0.48 1.29
N TRP A 194 -10.38 0.68 1.82
CA TRP A 194 -9.04 0.89 2.41
C TRP A 194 -8.79 -0.04 3.60
N LEU A 195 -9.83 -0.37 4.39
CA LEU A 195 -9.72 -1.30 5.51
C LEU A 195 -9.61 -2.75 5.03
N TRP A 196 -10.36 -3.11 3.98
CA TRP A 196 -10.23 -4.42 3.34
C TRP A 196 -8.83 -4.62 2.75
N ALA A 197 -8.32 -3.62 2.03
CA ALA A 197 -6.95 -3.61 1.50
C ALA A 197 -5.90 -3.81 2.61
N ALA A 198 -6.01 -3.08 3.73
CA ALA A 198 -5.12 -3.27 4.86
C ALA A 198 -5.25 -4.67 5.49
N GLY A 199 -6.48 -5.19 5.63
CA GLY A 199 -6.74 -6.53 6.17
C GLY A 199 -6.10 -7.63 5.34
N PHE A 200 -6.24 -7.59 4.01
CA PHE A 200 -5.62 -8.57 3.11
C PHE A 200 -4.09 -8.47 3.10
N TYR A 201 -3.53 -7.27 3.24
CA TYR A 201 -2.08 -7.11 3.36
C TYR A 201 -1.55 -7.70 4.68
N LEU A 202 -2.24 -7.44 5.80
CA LEU A 202 -1.90 -8.04 7.10
C LEU A 202 -2.00 -9.56 7.05
N LEU A 203 -3.05 -10.09 6.41
CA LEU A 203 -3.21 -11.53 6.20
C LEU A 203 -2.02 -12.11 5.41
N ALA A 204 -1.61 -11.47 4.32
CA ALA A 204 -0.44 -11.88 3.54
C ALA A 204 0.84 -11.92 4.40
N LYS A 205 1.00 -11.00 5.36
CA LYS A 205 2.15 -11.00 6.28
C LYS A 205 2.10 -12.12 7.31
N VAL A 206 0.91 -12.48 7.77
CA VAL A 206 0.72 -13.66 8.63
C VAL A 206 1.06 -14.94 7.85
N GLU A 207 0.61 -15.05 6.60
CA GLU A 207 0.90 -16.19 5.72
C GLU A 207 2.39 -16.31 5.40
N GLU A 208 3.09 -15.19 5.22
CA GLU A 208 4.55 -15.14 5.07
C GLU A 208 5.27 -15.68 6.31
N ALA A 209 4.87 -15.25 7.50
CA ALA A 209 5.46 -15.72 8.75
C ALA A 209 5.13 -17.20 9.04
N ALA A 210 3.98 -17.66 8.58
CA ALA A 210 3.49 -19.03 8.74
C ALA A 210 3.78 -19.94 7.54
N ASP A 211 4.78 -19.62 6.72
CA ASP A 211 5.06 -20.33 5.46
C ASP A 211 5.15 -21.86 5.64
N LYS A 212 6.03 -22.31 6.54
CA LYS A 212 6.23 -23.74 6.84
C LYS A 212 5.02 -24.39 7.53
N PRO A 213 4.42 -23.79 8.58
CA PRO A 213 3.18 -24.30 9.17
C PRO A 213 2.05 -24.50 8.15
N ILE A 214 1.78 -23.50 7.31
CA ILE A 214 0.72 -23.58 6.28
C ILE A 214 1.05 -24.68 5.28
N TYR A 215 2.30 -24.78 4.82
CA TYR A 215 2.71 -25.82 3.90
C TYR A 215 2.49 -27.23 4.47
N SER A 216 2.77 -27.42 5.76
CA SER A 216 2.49 -28.68 6.45
C SER A 216 0.99 -28.96 6.57
N TRP A 217 0.17 -27.96 6.91
CA TRP A 217 -1.29 -28.11 7.07
C TRP A 217 -2.02 -28.36 5.77
N THR A 218 -1.53 -27.83 4.65
CA THR A 218 -2.09 -28.07 3.32
C THR A 218 -1.60 -29.38 2.70
N HIS A 219 -0.99 -30.28 3.49
CA HIS A 219 -0.39 -31.52 3.01
C HIS A 219 0.65 -31.29 1.88
N HIS A 220 1.44 -30.23 2.00
CA HIS A 220 2.45 -29.83 1.02
C HIS A 220 1.88 -29.50 -0.36
N ILE A 221 0.62 -29.06 -0.43
CA ILE A 221 -0.01 -28.62 -1.69
C ILE A 221 0.30 -27.13 -1.93
N LEU A 222 0.07 -26.28 -0.93
CA LEU A 222 0.23 -24.82 -1.01
C LEU A 222 1.02 -24.28 0.19
N SER A 223 2.07 -23.50 -0.08
CA SER A 223 2.87 -22.85 0.96
C SER A 223 2.24 -21.54 1.41
N GLY A 224 2.54 -21.09 2.63
CA GLY A 224 2.11 -19.76 3.08
C GLY A 224 2.71 -18.65 2.21
N HIS A 225 3.91 -18.86 1.67
CA HIS A 225 4.55 -17.90 0.77
C HIS A 225 3.84 -17.78 -0.59
N SER A 226 3.33 -18.88 -1.15
CA SER A 226 2.52 -18.81 -2.37
C SER A 226 1.15 -18.16 -2.09
N LEU A 227 0.56 -18.44 -0.92
CA LEU A 227 -0.72 -17.88 -0.51
C LEU A 227 -0.62 -16.37 -0.25
N LYS A 228 0.47 -15.89 0.37
CA LYS A 228 0.67 -14.45 0.60
C LYS A 228 0.64 -13.64 -0.69
N HIS A 229 1.14 -14.18 -1.81
CA HIS A 229 1.11 -13.46 -3.09
C HIS A 229 -0.33 -13.26 -3.54
N LEU A 230 -1.17 -14.29 -3.40
CA LEU A 230 -2.59 -14.22 -3.73
C LEU A 230 -3.34 -13.24 -2.82
N CYS A 231 -3.12 -13.31 -1.50
CA CYS A 231 -3.73 -12.37 -0.55
C CYS A 231 -3.25 -10.93 -0.76
N ALA A 232 -1.95 -10.72 -1.01
CA ALA A 232 -1.42 -9.40 -1.31
C ALA A 232 -1.92 -8.86 -2.67
N ALA A 233 -2.17 -9.72 -3.66
CA ALA A 233 -2.77 -9.32 -4.94
C ALA A 233 -4.24 -8.88 -4.79
N MET A 234 -4.93 -9.26 -3.71
CA MET A 234 -6.27 -8.73 -3.42
C MET A 234 -6.26 -7.25 -3.04
N VAL A 235 -5.14 -6.71 -2.54
CA VAL A 235 -4.99 -5.29 -2.20
C VAL A 235 -5.31 -4.39 -3.41
N PRO A 236 -4.59 -4.48 -4.55
CA PRO A 236 -4.95 -3.71 -5.72
C PRO A 236 -6.33 -4.06 -6.29
N VAL A 237 -6.86 -5.28 -6.10
CA VAL A 237 -8.22 -5.64 -6.52
C VAL A 237 -9.26 -4.79 -5.77
N PHE A 238 -9.21 -4.76 -4.43
CA PHE A 238 -10.14 -3.95 -3.65
C PHE A 238 -10.00 -2.47 -3.95
N LEU A 239 -8.77 -1.96 -4.11
CA LEU A 239 -8.57 -0.56 -4.49
C LEU A 239 -9.11 -0.25 -5.89
N THR A 240 -8.96 -1.16 -6.85
CA THR A 240 -9.56 -1.03 -8.19
C THR A 240 -11.08 -1.01 -8.13
N LEU A 241 -11.70 -1.89 -7.35
CA LEU A 241 -13.15 -1.92 -7.16
C LEU A 241 -13.66 -0.65 -6.47
N MET A 242 -12.90 -0.12 -5.50
CA MET A 242 -13.18 1.16 -4.87
C MET A 242 -13.17 2.28 -5.92
N LEU A 243 -12.10 2.38 -6.72
CA LEU A 243 -11.98 3.40 -7.76
C LEU A 243 -13.09 3.31 -8.82
N ALA A 244 -13.48 2.10 -9.21
CA ALA A 244 -14.54 1.89 -10.20
C ALA A 244 -15.94 2.31 -9.69
N LYS A 245 -16.18 2.22 -8.37
CA LYS A 245 -17.49 2.46 -7.75
C LYS A 245 -17.59 3.80 -7.01
N ARG A 246 -16.46 4.49 -6.82
CA ARG A 246 -16.43 5.71 -6.01
C ARG A 246 -17.13 6.87 -6.72
N THR A 247 -17.67 7.74 -5.89
CA THR A 247 -18.24 9.04 -6.24
C THR A 247 -17.76 10.06 -5.23
N VAL A 248 -17.78 11.35 -5.58
CA VAL A 248 -17.43 12.42 -4.64
C VAL A 248 -18.42 12.42 -3.47
N GLN A 249 -17.90 12.39 -2.25
CA GLN A 249 -18.69 12.44 -1.03
C GLN A 249 -19.05 13.90 -0.71
N THR A 250 -20.33 14.24 -0.82
CA THR A 250 -20.85 15.60 -0.53
C THR A 250 -20.86 15.90 0.97
N GLU A 251 -21.28 14.92 1.79
CA GLU A 251 -21.25 15.02 3.25
C GLU A 251 -20.03 14.32 3.85
N ARG A 252 -19.00 15.11 4.19
CA ARG A 252 -17.72 14.62 4.70
C ARG A 252 -17.81 14.21 6.18
N VAL A 253 -18.20 12.96 6.44
CA VAL A 253 -18.28 12.38 7.79
C VAL A 253 -17.30 11.21 7.92
N SER A 254 -16.54 11.14 9.03
CA SER A 254 -15.59 10.04 9.29
C SER A 254 -16.30 8.71 9.60
N LEU A 255 -15.64 7.57 9.33
CA LEU A 255 -16.17 6.25 9.70
C LEU A 255 -16.37 6.13 11.22
N TYR A 256 -15.48 6.71 12.02
CA TYR A 256 -15.62 6.77 13.47
C TYR A 256 -16.93 7.43 13.90
N THR A 257 -17.27 8.59 13.32
CA THR A 257 -18.51 9.31 13.63
C THR A 257 -19.74 8.49 13.22
N ILE A 258 -19.70 7.85 12.04
CA ILE A 258 -20.79 6.99 11.54
C ILE A 258 -21.02 5.82 12.51
N TRP A 259 -19.95 5.11 12.89
CA TRP A 259 -20.06 3.97 13.80
C TRP A 259 -20.48 4.37 15.21
N LYS A 260 -20.03 5.54 15.71
CA LYS A 260 -20.48 6.11 16.98
C LYS A 260 -22.00 6.39 16.94
N ARG A 261 -22.50 7.03 15.89
CA ARG A 261 -23.94 7.28 15.67
C ARG A 261 -24.75 6.00 15.52
N SER A 262 -24.20 4.96 14.89
CA SER A 262 -24.88 3.66 14.76
C SER A 262 -24.92 2.87 16.07
N ARG A 263 -23.94 3.04 16.96
CA ARG A 263 -23.87 2.37 18.27
C ARG A 263 -24.63 3.11 19.37
N GLY A 264 -24.77 4.44 19.27
CA GLY A 264 -25.59 5.24 20.18
C GLY A 264 -26.96 5.53 19.58
N LYS A 265 -28.03 4.94 20.12
CA LYS A 265 -29.39 5.45 19.86
C LYS A 265 -29.43 6.93 20.27
N GLY A 266 -29.64 7.82 19.30
CA GLY A 266 -30.04 9.23 19.45
C GLY A 266 -29.44 9.99 20.64
N SER A 267 -28.37 10.75 20.42
CA SER A 267 -28.13 11.99 21.17
C SER A 267 -27.02 12.82 20.51
N GLU A 268 -27.44 14.04 20.18
CA GLU A 268 -26.67 15.27 19.96
C GLU A 268 -25.66 15.35 18.80
N GLU A 269 -26.02 16.23 17.86
CA GLU A 269 -25.20 16.69 16.75
C GLU A 269 -24.05 17.56 17.24
N GLU A 270 -22.88 16.96 17.49
CA GLU A 270 -21.63 17.72 17.45
C GLU A 270 -21.12 17.77 16.01
N SER A 271 -21.46 18.84 15.30
CA SER A 271 -20.86 19.20 14.00
C SER A 271 -19.45 19.74 14.23
N PHE A 272 -18.44 18.88 14.09
CA PHE A 272 -17.06 19.35 13.97
C PHE A 272 -16.86 19.93 12.56
N GLU A 273 -17.00 21.25 12.40
CA GLU A 273 -16.55 21.97 11.21
C GLU A 273 -15.02 21.87 11.08
N CYS A 274 -14.54 20.88 10.33
CA CYS A 274 -13.20 20.96 9.76
C CYS A 274 -13.29 21.67 8.41
N ASN A 275 -12.76 22.90 8.36
CA ASN A 275 -12.60 23.67 7.14
C ASN A 275 -11.58 22.97 6.23
N TYR A 276 -12.07 22.14 5.30
CA TYR A 276 -11.29 21.62 4.18
C TYR A 276 -11.61 22.45 2.93
N SER A 277 -10.60 22.71 2.10
CA SER A 277 -10.80 23.40 0.82
C SER A 277 -11.87 22.67 -0.01
N ASN A 278 -12.97 23.36 -0.28
CA ASN A 278 -14.05 22.88 -1.14
C ASN A 278 -13.47 22.59 -2.53
N ILE A 279 -13.62 21.35 -2.99
CA ILE A 279 -13.41 21.02 -4.40
C ILE A 279 -14.66 21.52 -5.11
N ALA A 280 -14.47 22.45 -6.06
CA ALA A 280 -15.56 22.92 -6.90
C ALA A 280 -16.07 21.74 -7.74
N VAL A 281 -17.31 21.35 -7.52
CA VAL A 281 -18.03 20.46 -8.44
C VAL A 281 -18.46 21.34 -9.60
N GLU A 282 -17.75 21.26 -10.73
CA GLU A 282 -18.29 21.80 -11.98
C GLU A 282 -19.50 20.94 -12.35
N GLU A 283 -20.70 21.50 -12.17
CA GLU A 283 -21.92 20.96 -12.76
C GLU A 283 -21.77 20.99 -14.28
N THR A 284 -21.50 19.84 -14.88
CA THR A 284 -21.63 19.65 -16.33
C THR A 284 -23.09 19.88 -16.73
N ARG A 285 -23.34 21.00 -17.41
CA ARG A 285 -24.57 21.26 -18.18
C ARG A 285 -24.60 20.43 -19.46
#